data_AF-A0A0Q6AGL1-F1
#
_entry.id   AF-A0A0Q6AGL1-F1
#
_cell.length_a   1.000
_cell.length_b   1.000
_cell.length_c   1.000
_cell.angle_alpha   90.00
_cell.angle_beta   90.00
_cell.angle_gamma   90.00
#
_symmetry.space_group_name_H-M   'P 1'
#
loop_
_entity.id
_entity.type
_entity.pdbx_description
1 polymer ?
#
loop_
_entity_poly.entity_id
_entity_poly.type
_entity_poly.pdbx_seq_one_letter_code
_entity_poly.pdbx_strand_id
1 'polypeptide(L)' 'MHSGDEGLRWLDLGIRYSSGTDDTRIDLVEAHKWFNLAAMSGLDTAQEWRSEIATDMTARQIAQAQKAARAFVAMGARVN' A
#
# COMPACT_ATOMS: atom_id res chain seq x y z
N MET A 1 -21.51 -7.11 -4.06
CA MET A 1 -20.39 -8.03 -4.33
C MET A 1 -19.10 -7.27 -4.71
N HIS A 2 -18.85 -6.05 -4.19
CA HIS A 2 -17.80 -5.15 -4.71
C HIS A 2 -16.62 -4.86 -3.75
N SER A 3 -16.51 -5.57 -2.63
CA SER A 3 -15.46 -5.29 -1.63
C SER A 3 -14.11 -5.95 -1.96
N GLY A 4 -14.08 -6.93 -2.87
CA GLY A 4 -12.85 -7.61 -3.29
C GLY A 4 -12.01 -6.81 -4.30
N ASP A 5 -12.66 -5.94 -5.08
CA ASP A 5 -12.01 -5.20 -6.18
C ASP A 5 -11.08 -4.09 -5.66
N GLU A 6 -11.42 -3.48 -4.52
CA GLU A 6 -10.63 -2.38 -3.94
C GLU A 6 -9.25 -2.86 -3.47
N GLY A 7 -9.19 -4.06 -2.88
CA GLY A 7 -7.94 -4.65 -2.44
C GLY A 7 -6.99 -4.95 -3.60
N LEU A 8 -7.52 -5.45 -4.72
CA LEU A 8 -6.72 -5.72 -5.93
C LEU A 8 -6.20 -4.43 -6.57
N ARG A 9 -6.98 -3.34 -6.53
CA ARG A 9 -6.52 -2.03 -7.04
C ARG A 9 -5.37 -1.47 -6.22
N TRP A 10 -5.43 -1.59 -4.89
CA TRP A 10 -4.32 -1.19 -4.03
C TRP A 10 -3.11 -2.10 -4.20
N LEU A 11 -3.31 -3.39 -4.46
CA LEU A 11 -2.21 -4.30 -4.79
C LEU A 11 -1.47 -3.87 -6.07
N ASP A 12 -2.20 -3.57 -7.15
CA ASP A 12 -1.60 -3.09 -8.41
C ASP A 12 -0.80 -1.80 -8.21
N LEU A 13 -1.35 -0.83 -7.45
CA LEU A 13 -0.64 0.40 -7.11
C LEU A 13 0.66 0.10 -6.35
N GLY A 14 0.62 -0.79 -5.35
CA GLY A 14 1.81 -1.19 -4.60
C GLY A 14 2.92 -1.73 -5.52
N ILE A 15 2.56 -2.59 -6.46
CA ILE A 15 3.49 -3.17 -7.44
C ILE A 15 4.13 -2.08 -8.34
N ARG A 16 3.34 -1.11 -8.80
CA ARG A 16 3.86 -0.01 -9.63
C ARG A 16 4.92 0.81 -8.90
N TYR A 17 4.64 1.17 -7.64
CA TYR A 17 5.59 1.94 -6.83
C TYR A 17 6.82 1.13 -6.40
N SER A 18 6.70 -0.20 -6.21
CA SER A 18 7.86 -1.05 -5.88
C SER A 18 8.77 -1.29 -7.08
N SER A 19 8.21 -1.42 -8.27
CA SER A 19 8.99 -1.70 -9.50
C SER A 19 9.40 -0.45 -10.25
N GLY A 20 8.84 0.72 -9.92
CA GLY A 20 9.12 1.98 -10.61
C GLY A 20 8.62 1.96 -12.05
N THR A 21 7.40 1.48 -12.28
CA THR A 21 6.78 1.47 -13.61
C THR A 21 6.17 2.83 -13.96
N ASP A 22 6.01 3.10 -15.25
CA ASP A 22 5.32 4.30 -15.77
C ASP A 22 5.99 5.63 -15.38
N ASP A 23 7.30 5.74 -15.65
CA ASP A 23 8.15 6.92 -15.32
C ASP A 23 8.25 7.28 -13.83
N THR A 24 7.77 6.39 -12.95
CA THR A 24 7.84 6.58 -11.50
C THR A 24 9.16 6.03 -10.94
N ARG A 25 9.86 6.78 -10.10
CA ARG A 25 11.00 6.21 -9.34
C ARG A 25 10.48 5.21 -8.31
N ILE A 26 11.26 4.17 -8.03
CA ILE A 26 10.96 3.22 -6.96
C ILE A 26 10.75 3.99 -5.65
N ASP A 27 9.56 3.84 -5.08
CA ASP A 27 9.18 4.44 -3.79
C ASP A 27 8.58 3.37 -2.89
N LEU A 28 9.41 2.80 -2.03
CA LEU A 28 9.01 1.76 -1.09
C LEU A 28 8.04 2.27 -0.02
N VAL A 29 8.06 3.57 0.30
CA VAL A 29 7.12 4.16 1.26
C VAL A 29 5.71 4.11 0.68
N GLU A 30 5.57 4.49 -0.58
CA GLU A 30 4.28 4.52 -1.24
C GLU A 30 3.81 3.12 -1.66
N ALA A 31 4.72 2.23 -2.06
CA ALA A 31 4.41 0.81 -2.24
C ALA A 31 3.87 0.17 -0.94
N HIS A 32 4.56 0.38 0.20
CA HIS A 32 4.15 -0.18 1.48
C HIS A 32 2.81 0.36 1.96
N LYS A 33 2.51 1.63 1.69
CA LYS A 33 1.19 2.22 1.97
C LYS A 33 0.08 1.45 1.24
N TRP A 34 0.23 1.22 -0.06
CA TRP A 34 -0.80 0.55 -0.85
C TRP A 34 -0.94 -0.94 -0.50
N PHE A 35 0.17 -1.65 -0.26
CA PHE A 35 0.10 -3.03 0.24
C PHE A 35 -0.55 -3.11 1.63
N ASN A 36 -0.31 -2.14 2.50
CA ASN A 36 -0.98 -2.09 3.80
C ASN A 36 -2.49 -1.90 3.68
N LEU A 37 -2.96 -1.10 2.70
CA LEU A 37 -4.39 -0.94 2.42
C LEU A 37 -4.99 -2.21 1.82
N ALA A 38 -4.33 -2.82 0.84
CA ALA A 38 -4.76 -4.09 0.24
C ALA A 38 -4.84 -5.22 1.28
N ALA A 39 -3.87 -5.30 2.20
CA ALA A 39 -3.88 -6.23 3.32
C ALA A 39 -5.06 -6.00 4.27
N MET A 40 -5.44 -4.73 4.51
CA MET A 40 -6.61 -4.40 5.33
C MET A 40 -7.93 -4.83 4.67
N SER A 41 -7.97 -4.97 3.35
CA SER A 41 -9.12 -5.55 2.61
C SER A 41 -9.15 -7.09 2.63
N GLY A 42 -8.18 -7.74 3.28
CA GLY A 42 -8.13 -9.20 3.40
C GLY A 42 -7.36 -9.91 2.28
N LEU A 43 -6.50 -9.22 1.53
CA LEU A 43 -5.61 -9.87 0.56
C LEU A 43 -4.34 -10.34 1.25
N ASP A 44 -4.19 -11.66 1.41
CA ASP A 44 -3.00 -12.28 1.98
C ASP A 44 -1.74 -11.97 1.16
N THR A 45 -1.85 -12.00 -0.18
CA THR A 45 -0.74 -11.62 -1.07
C THR A 45 -0.20 -10.23 -0.72
N ALA A 46 -1.06 -9.26 -0.43
CA ALA A 46 -0.60 -7.93 -0.04
C ALA A 46 0.14 -7.90 1.30
N GLN A 47 -0.18 -8.81 2.23
CA GLN A 47 0.57 -8.96 3.49
C GLN A 47 1.99 -9.48 3.24
N GLU A 48 2.14 -10.42 2.32
CA GLU A 48 3.44 -10.98 1.91
C GLU A 48 4.31 -9.88 1.28
N TRP A 49 3.81 -9.20 0.25
CA TRP A 49 4.53 -8.10 -0.41
C TRP A 49 4.87 -6.96 0.55
N ARG A 50 3.96 -6.59 1.45
CA ARG A 50 4.23 -5.57 2.49
C ARG A 50 5.42 -5.98 3.37
N SER A 51 5.47 -7.25 3.76
CA SER A 51 6.51 -7.77 4.66
C SER A 51 7.85 -7.88 3.93
N GLU A 52 7.83 -8.28 2.66
CA GLU A 52 9.01 -8.36 1.80
C GLU A 52 9.69 -6.99 1.65
N ILE A 53 8.96 -5.99 1.16
CA ILE A 53 9.57 -4.67 0.92
C ILE A 53 9.94 -3.94 2.21
N ALA A 54 9.30 -4.28 3.35
CA ALA A 54 9.65 -3.71 4.65
C ALA A 54 11.07 -4.08 5.09
N THR A 55 11.65 -5.17 4.55
CA THR A 55 13.04 -5.55 4.83
C THR A 55 14.05 -4.55 4.26
N ASP A 56 13.70 -3.83 3.19
CA ASP A 56 14.52 -2.80 2.54
C ASP A 56 14.20 -1.38 3.05
N MET A 57 13.31 -1.24 4.03
CA MET A 57 12.86 0.05 4.56
C MET A 57 13.41 0.31 5.96
N THR A 58 13.68 1.57 6.25
CA THR A 58 13.94 2.00 7.63
C THR A 58 12.65 2.03 8.45
N ALA A 59 12.77 1.90 9.78
CA ALA A 59 11.64 2.05 10.69
C ALA A 59 10.88 3.39 10.50
N ARG A 60 11.60 4.46 10.14
CA ARG A 60 11.00 5.77 9.84
C ARG A 60 10.15 5.73 8.57
N GLN A 61 10.63 5.07 7.52
CA GLN A 61 9.88 4.89 6.26
C GLN A 61 8.64 4.03 6.47
N ILE A 62 8.74 2.95 7.26
CA ILE A 62 7.58 2.10 7.62
C ILE A 62 6.54 2.92 8.39
N ALA A 63 6.96 3.68 9.41
CA ALA A 63 6.06 4.53 10.18
C ALA A 63 5.38 5.59 9.31
N GLN A 64 6.11 6.18 8.35
CA GLN A 64 5.56 7.12 7.39
C GLN A 64 4.49 6.47 6.49
N ALA A 65 4.78 5.31 5.90
CA ALA A 65 3.86 4.57 5.05
C ALA A 65 2.56 4.18 5.80
N GLN A 66 2.70 3.67 7.02
CA GLN A 66 1.55 3.33 7.87
C GLN A 66 0.70 4.55 8.23
N LYS A 67 1.35 5.68 8.56
CA LYS A 67 0.65 6.95 8.83
C LYS A 67 -0.10 7.45 7.59
N ALA A 68 0.53 7.38 6.41
CA ALA A 68 -0.08 7.76 5.14
C ALA A 68 -1.28 6.88 4.79
N ALA A 69 -1.19 5.57 5.01
CA ALA A 69 -2.31 4.64 4.78
C ALA A 69 -3.50 4.97 5.69
N ARG A 70 -3.27 5.19 6.98
CA ARG A 70 -4.32 5.60 7.93
C ARG A 70 -4.96 6.93 7.53
N ALA A 71 -4.14 7.91 7.14
CA ALA A 71 -4.62 9.21 6.70
C ALA A 71 -5.45 9.11 5.42
N PHE A 72 -5.08 8.22 4.48
CA PHE A 72 -5.80 7.98 3.24
C PHE A 72 -7.20 7.40 3.51
N VAL A 73 -7.31 6.35 4.34
CA VAL A 73 -8.61 5.78 4.74
C VAL A 73 -9.44 6.81 5.49
N ALA A 74 -8.83 7.53 6.44
CA ALA A 74 -9.52 8.59 7.17
C ALA A 74 -9.98 9.73 6.26
N MET A 75 -9.34 9.94 5.10
CA MET A 75 -9.75 10.92 4.08
C MET A 75 -10.84 10.39 3.16
N GLY A 76 -10.78 9.13 2.75
CA GLY A 76 -11.83 8.46 1.98
C GLY A 76 -13.12 8.25 2.78
N ALA A 77 -13.02 8.03 4.09
CA ALA A 77 -14.17 7.83 4.97
C ALA A 77 -14.94 9.12 5.32
N ARG A 78 -14.38 10.30 5.03
CA ARG A 78 -14.99 11.62 5.31
C ARG A 78 -15.55 12.34 4.08
N VAL A 79 -15.65 11.62 2.97
CA VAL A 79 -16.39 12.05 1.76
C VAL A 79 -17.42 10.98 1.44
N ASN A 80 -18.46 10.92 2.27
CA ASN A 80 -19.77 10.37 1.92
C ASN A 80 -20.84 11.15 2.67
#